data_AF-I3UF40-F1
#
_entry.id   AF-I3UF40-F1
#
_cell.length_a   1.000
_cell.length_b   1.000
_cell.length_c   1.000
_cell.angle_alpha   90.00
_cell.angle_beta   90.00
_cell.angle_gamma   90.00
#
_symmetry.space_group_name_H-M   'P 1'
#
loop_
_entity.id
_entity.type
_entity.pdbx_description
1 polymer ?
#
loop_
_entity_poly.entity_id
_entity_poly.type
_entity_poly.pdbx_seq_one_letter_code
_entity_poly.pdbx_strand_id
1 'polypeptide(L)'
;MQPTTPEEMSIISLIINASLPVQVIMLILVIISVLSWTYIISKRIALKRARNQTRDFEDSFWKGGDLTSLHQSIAQNSEQEGPLARIFEAGMDEFLKARRNGVKEVNALLEGPNRAMRATYQRELDAMDSNLNFLASAGSVSPYIGLLGTVWGIMHSFIGLSGTAQATLAAVAPGIAEA
;
A
#
# COMPACT_ATOMS: atom_id res chain seq x y z
N MET A 1 -18.20 -32.80 38.85
CA MET A 1 -18.53 -31.77 37.83
C MET A 1 -18.25 -30.42 38.46
N GLN A 2 -17.05 -29.86 38.23
CA GLN A 2 -16.77 -28.47 38.59
C GLN A 2 -17.38 -27.57 37.51
N PRO A 3 -17.98 -26.42 37.88
CA PRO A 3 -18.56 -25.50 36.91
C PRO A 3 -17.43 -24.80 36.15
N THR A 4 -17.30 -25.08 34.86
CA THR A 4 -16.44 -24.30 33.95
C THR A 4 -17.01 -22.90 33.85
N THR A 5 -16.38 -21.94 34.54
CA THR A 5 -16.79 -20.54 34.51
C THR A 5 -16.60 -19.95 33.11
N PRO A 6 -17.47 -19.06 32.62
CA PRO A 6 -17.38 -18.44 31.30
C PRO A 6 -16.05 -17.71 31.01
N GLU A 7 -15.24 -17.42 32.03
CA GLU A 7 -13.93 -16.80 31.89
C GLU A 7 -12.88 -17.69 31.19
N GLU A 8 -13.02 -19.02 31.23
CA GLU A 8 -12.12 -19.94 30.53
C GLU A 8 -12.28 -19.89 29.00
N MET A 9 -13.36 -19.25 28.50
CA MET A 9 -13.61 -19.01 27.07
C MET A 9 -13.42 -17.54 26.67
N SER A 10 -12.54 -16.80 27.35
CA SER A 10 -12.10 -15.50 26.83
C SER A 10 -11.12 -15.69 25.67
N ILE A 11 -11.32 -14.99 24.55
CA ILE A 11 -10.42 -14.99 23.39
C ILE A 11 -8.98 -14.68 23.81
N ILE A 12 -8.83 -13.81 24.82
CA ILE A 12 -7.53 -13.43 25.38
C ILE A 12 -6.88 -14.61 26.10
N SER A 13 -7.67 -15.40 26.83
CA SER A 13 -7.17 -16.61 27.53
C SER A 13 -6.69 -17.66 26.52
N LEU A 14 -7.42 -17.87 25.42
CA LEU A 14 -7.00 -18.78 24.34
C LEU A 14 -5.68 -18.32 23.69
N ILE A 15 -5.52 -17.02 23.46
CA ILE A 15 -4.28 -16.46 22.90
C ILE A 15 -3.10 -16.61 23.88
N ILE A 16 -3.30 -16.34 25.17
CA ILE A 16 -2.25 -16.41 26.19
C ILE A 16 -1.81 -17.85 26.49
N ASN A 17 -2.74 -18.81 26.42
CA ASN A 17 -2.44 -20.22 26.64
C ASN A 17 -1.86 -20.92 25.40
N ALA A 18 -1.95 -20.28 24.22
CA ALA A 18 -1.38 -20.82 23.00
C ALA A 18 0.14 -20.98 23.05
N SER A 19 0.64 -21.97 22.30
CA SER A 19 2.08 -22.20 22.20
C SER A 19 2.83 -20.94 21.73
N LEU A 20 4.02 -20.70 22.29
CA LEU A 20 4.85 -19.52 22.00
C LEU A 20 5.00 -19.25 20.48
N PRO A 21 5.19 -20.25 19.59
CA PRO A 21 5.27 -20.01 18.15
C PRO A 21 3.97 -19.48 17.54
N VAL A 22 2.80 -19.97 17.98
CA VAL A 22 1.49 -19.52 17.49
C VAL A 22 1.22 -18.07 17.92
N GLN A 23 1.61 -17.71 19.15
CA GLN A 23 1.54 -16.31 19.62
C GLN A 23 2.40 -15.36 18.78
N VAL A 24 3.62 -15.77 18.41
CA VAL A 24 4.51 -14.97 17.54
C VAL A 24 3.90 -14.80 16.15
N ILE A 25 3.33 -15.86 15.56
CA ILE A 25 2.67 -15.82 14.26
C ILE A 25 1.47 -14.85 14.28
N MET A 26 0.61 -14.95 15.30
CA MET A 26 -0.51 -14.03 15.48
C MET A 26 -0.04 -12.57 15.63
N LEU A 27 1.02 -12.33 16.41
CA LEU A 27 1.59 -10.99 16.58
C LEU A 27 2.09 -10.41 15.24
N ILE A 28 2.79 -11.22 14.45
CA ILE A 28 3.27 -10.82 13.11
C ILE A 28 2.09 -10.45 12.20
N LEU A 29 1.03 -11.26 12.19
CA LEU A 29 -0.18 -10.97 11.39
C LEU A 29 -0.86 -9.67 11.82
N VAL A 30 -0.91 -9.39 13.13
CA VAL A 30 -1.43 -8.11 13.65
C VAL A 30 -0.58 -6.94 13.19
N ILE A 31 0.76 -7.03 13.27
CA ILE A 31 1.67 -5.98 12.79
C ILE A 31 1.46 -5.73 11.29
N ILE A 32 1.42 -6.79 10.47
CA ILE A 32 1.17 -6.69 9.02
C ILE A 32 -0.18 -6.02 8.75
N SER A 33 -1.22 -6.34 9.52
CA SER A 33 -2.55 -5.73 9.41
C SER A 33 -2.51 -4.21 9.68
N VAL A 34 -1.87 -3.79 10.77
CA VAL A 34 -1.73 -2.37 11.13
C VAL A 34 -0.94 -1.60 10.07
N LEU A 35 0.17 -2.17 9.59
CA LEU A 35 0.97 -1.56 8.52
C LEU A 35 0.15 -1.44 7.22
N SER A 36 -0.60 -2.49 6.87
CA SER A 36 -1.46 -2.49 5.68
C SER A 36 -2.49 -1.37 5.74
N TRP A 37 -3.20 -1.22 6.86
CA TRP A 37 -4.16 -0.12 7.05
C TRP A 37 -3.51 1.26 6.97
N THR A 38 -2.33 1.42 7.56
CA THR A 38 -1.56 2.68 7.50
C THR A 38 -1.25 3.06 6.05
N TYR A 39 -0.76 2.11 5.25
CA TYR A 39 -0.51 2.35 3.83
C TYR A 39 -1.78 2.59 3.02
N ILE A 40 -2.88 1.86 3.29
CA ILE A 40 -4.17 2.07 2.62
C ILE A 40 -4.67 3.50 2.83
N ILE A 41 -4.66 3.98 4.07
CA ILE A 41 -5.15 5.33 4.41
C ILE A 41 -4.26 6.39 3.77
N SER A 42 -2.94 6.27 3.94
CA SER A 42 -1.97 7.19 3.33
C SER A 42 -2.15 7.28 1.81
N LYS A 43 -2.31 6.13 1.15
CA LYS A 43 -2.51 6.07 -0.31
C LYS A 43 -3.83 6.70 -0.75
N ARG A 44 -4.92 6.43 -0.02
CA ARG A 44 -6.23 7.05 -0.29
C ARG A 44 -6.16 8.56 -0.20
N ILE A 45 -5.47 9.10 0.80
CA ILE A 45 -5.28 10.55 0.96
C ILE A 45 -4.45 11.12 -0.19
N ALA A 46 -3.33 10.48 -0.53
CA ALA A 46 -2.45 10.90 -1.63
C ALA A 46 -3.19 10.93 -2.98
N LEU A 47 -3.94 9.88 -3.31
CA LEU A 47 -4.73 9.81 -4.55
C LEU A 47 -5.85 10.85 -4.58
N LYS A 48 -6.52 11.08 -3.45
CA LYS A 48 -7.57 12.11 -3.35
C LYS A 48 -6.97 13.51 -3.56
N ARG A 49 -5.82 13.80 -2.95
CA ARG A 49 -5.11 15.08 -3.12
C ARG A 49 -4.69 15.29 -4.57
N ALA A 50 -4.03 14.28 -5.17
CA ALA A 50 -3.62 14.33 -6.56
C ALA A 50 -4.79 14.57 -7.51
N ARG A 51 -5.92 13.87 -7.30
CA ARG A 51 -7.12 14.03 -8.13
C ARG A 51 -7.73 15.43 -8.03
N ASN A 52 -7.77 16.00 -6.83
CA ASN A 52 -8.26 17.36 -6.64
C ASN A 52 -7.35 18.38 -7.34
N GLN A 53 -6.04 18.29 -7.13
CA GLN A 53 -5.08 19.19 -7.77
C GLN A 53 -5.12 19.08 -9.30
N THR A 54 -5.27 17.88 -9.84
CA THR A 54 -5.43 17.65 -11.28
C THR A 54 -6.67 18.35 -11.82
N ARG A 55 -7.81 18.27 -11.11
CA ARG A 55 -9.04 18.94 -11.53
C ARG A 55 -8.91 20.46 -11.50
N ASP A 56 -8.32 21.00 -10.44
CA ASP A 56 -8.16 22.46 -10.29
C ASP A 56 -7.21 23.02 -11.37
N PHE A 57 -6.17 22.25 -11.73
CA PHE A 57 -5.29 22.57 -12.86
C PHE A 57 -6.03 22.48 -14.20
N GLU A 58 -6.78 21.40 -14.43
CA GLU A 58 -7.53 21.17 -15.66
C GLU A 58 -8.56 22.29 -15.91
N ASP A 59 -9.29 22.71 -14.88
CA ASP A 59 -10.21 23.85 -14.95
C ASP A 59 -9.49 25.14 -15.34
N SER A 60 -8.27 25.35 -14.86
CA SER A 60 -7.45 26.53 -15.18
C SER A 60 -6.89 26.46 -16.61
N PHE A 61 -6.50 25.27 -17.06
CA PHE A 61 -6.03 25.01 -18.41
C PHE A 61 -7.13 25.24 -19.45
N TRP A 62 -8.35 24.76 -19.21
CA TRP A 62 -9.47 24.88 -20.17
C TRP A 62 -10.13 26.26 -20.20
N LYS A 63 -9.89 27.12 -19.19
CA LYS A 63 -10.39 28.51 -19.19
C LYS A 63 -9.79 29.38 -20.32
N GLY A 64 -8.85 28.86 -21.11
CA GLY A 64 -8.39 29.49 -22.34
C GLY A 64 -7.41 30.65 -22.13
N GLY A 65 -6.72 30.68 -20.99
CA GLY A 65 -5.64 31.64 -20.72
C GLY A 65 -4.37 31.36 -21.54
N ASP A 66 -3.45 32.32 -21.58
CA ASP A 66 -2.14 32.13 -22.21
C ASP A 66 -1.37 31.02 -21.48
N LEU A 67 -0.99 29.97 -22.21
CA LEU A 67 -0.21 28.84 -21.71
C LEU A 67 1.11 29.29 -21.05
N THR A 68 1.67 30.42 -21.49
CA THR A 68 2.86 31.04 -20.90
C THR A 68 2.57 31.62 -19.53
N SER A 69 1.42 32.26 -19.35
CA SER A 69 0.98 32.78 -18.05
C SER A 69 0.67 31.65 -17.06
N LEU A 70 0.10 30.54 -17.56
CA LEU A 70 -0.14 29.34 -16.78
C LEU A 70 1.21 28.75 -16.31
N HIS A 71 2.18 28.56 -17.21
CA HIS A 71 3.53 28.09 -16.85
C HIS A 71 4.20 28.96 -15.78
N GLN A 72 4.05 30.28 -15.89
CA GLN A 72 4.59 31.20 -14.88
C GLN A 72 3.91 31.05 -13.51
N SER A 73 2.59 30.82 -13.47
CA SER A 73 1.89 30.57 -12.20
C SER A 73 2.32 29.26 -11.53
N ILE A 74 2.65 28.24 -12.33
CA ILE A 74 3.15 26.95 -11.87
C ILE A 74 4.55 27.08 -11.29
N ALA A 75 5.45 27.75 -12.02
CA ALA A 75 6.82 27.98 -11.59
C ALA A 75 6.92 28.77 -10.26
N GLN A 76 5.91 29.61 -9.95
CA GLN A 76 5.83 30.35 -8.70
C GLN A 76 5.27 29.53 -7.52
N ASN A 77 4.51 28.46 -7.78
CA ASN A 77 3.81 27.67 -6.77
C ASN A 77 4.19 26.18 -6.79
N SER A 78 5.39 25.85 -7.25
CA SER A 78 5.84 24.48 -7.57
C SER A 78 5.62 23.42 -6.47
N GLU A 79 5.59 23.82 -5.19
CA GLU A 79 5.34 22.90 -4.06
C GLU A 79 3.86 22.50 -3.88
N GLN A 80 2.90 23.24 -4.44
CA GLN A 80 1.47 22.98 -4.25
C GLN A 80 0.81 22.28 -5.43
N GLU A 81 1.54 22.07 -6.51
CA GLU A 81 0.93 21.70 -7.78
C GLU A 81 0.79 20.18 -7.97
N GLY A 82 -0.31 19.79 -8.62
CA GLY A 82 -0.65 18.39 -8.86
C GLY A 82 0.25 17.71 -9.90
N PRO A 83 0.15 16.38 -10.01
CA PRO A 83 0.92 15.60 -11.00
C PRO A 83 0.75 16.10 -12.44
N LEU A 84 -0.47 16.50 -12.82
CA LEU A 84 -0.75 17.00 -14.17
C LEU A 84 -0.02 18.31 -14.49
N ALA A 85 0.10 19.20 -13.50
CA ALA A 85 0.81 20.46 -13.67
C ALA A 85 2.32 20.25 -13.86
N ARG A 86 2.94 19.31 -13.12
CA ARG A 86 4.35 18.93 -13.32
C ARG A 86 4.61 18.35 -14.70
N ILE A 87 3.67 17.56 -15.23
CA ILE A 87 3.76 17.04 -16.61
C ILE A 87 3.72 18.19 -17.61
N PHE A 88 2.79 19.13 -17.43
CA PHE A 88 2.68 20.31 -18.30
C PHE A 88 3.93 21.20 -18.24
N GLU A 89 4.45 21.48 -17.05
CA GLU A 89 5.67 22.26 -16.82
C GLU A 89 6.85 21.65 -17.57
N ALA A 90 7.09 20.34 -17.42
CA ALA A 90 8.16 19.64 -18.11
C ALA A 90 8.03 19.70 -19.64
N GLY A 91 6.81 19.63 -20.17
CA GLY A 91 6.55 19.79 -21.61
C GLY A 91 6.80 21.23 -22.09
N MET A 92 6.33 22.21 -21.34
CA MET A 92 6.46 23.63 -21.67
C MET A 92 7.92 24.11 -21.61
N ASP A 93 8.69 23.65 -20.62
CA ASP A 93 10.11 23.97 -20.50
C ASP A 93 10.90 23.53 -21.74
N GLU A 94 10.68 22.28 -22.19
CA GLU A 94 11.36 21.74 -23.37
C GLU A 94 10.87 22.44 -24.65
N PHE A 95 9.60 22.84 -24.71
CA PHE A 95 9.04 23.60 -25.84
C PHE A 95 9.67 24.98 -25.95
N LEU A 96 9.73 25.72 -24.83
CA LEU A 96 10.34 27.04 -24.77
C LEU A 96 11.84 26.99 -25.05
N LYS A 97 12.51 25.91 -24.66
CA LYS A 97 13.93 25.66 -24.96
C LYS A 97 14.16 25.39 -26.45
N ALA A 98 13.36 24.53 -27.07
CA ALA A 98 13.45 24.25 -28.50
C ALA A 98 13.15 25.50 -29.36
N ARG A 99 12.16 26.30 -28.95
CA ARG A 99 11.86 27.60 -29.58
C ARG A 99 13.01 28.59 -29.45
N ARG A 100 13.65 28.69 -28.26
CA ARG A 100 14.84 29.54 -28.03
C ARG A 100 16.03 29.11 -28.89
N ASN A 101 16.17 27.81 -29.15
CA ASN A 101 17.22 27.27 -30.03
C ASN A 101 16.94 27.46 -31.53
N GLY A 102 15.84 28.12 -31.90
CA GLY A 102 15.51 28.41 -33.29
C GLY A 102 15.02 27.21 -34.10
N VAL A 103 14.54 26.15 -33.44
CA VAL A 103 13.91 25.01 -34.12
C VAL A 103 12.62 25.47 -34.79
N LYS A 104 12.57 25.39 -36.12
CA LYS A 104 11.41 25.82 -36.93
C LYS A 104 10.54 24.68 -37.41
N GLU A 105 11.07 23.46 -37.47
CA GLU A 105 10.31 22.30 -37.87
C GLU A 105 9.36 21.89 -36.76
N VAL A 106 8.06 21.80 -37.07
CA VAL A 106 7.00 21.49 -36.09
C VAL A 106 7.23 20.14 -35.42
N ASN A 107 7.64 19.11 -36.16
CA ASN A 107 7.88 17.79 -35.60
C ASN A 107 9.03 17.83 -34.57
N ALA A 108 10.16 18.43 -34.93
CA ALA A 108 11.30 18.58 -34.04
C ALA A 108 10.98 19.48 -32.81
N LEU A 109 10.07 20.45 -32.97
CA LEU A 109 9.62 21.31 -31.88
C LEU A 109 8.74 20.58 -30.85
N LEU A 110 7.98 19.56 -31.28
CA LEU A 110 7.06 18.80 -30.42
C LEU A 110 7.66 17.51 -29.86
N GLU A 111 8.71 16.97 -30.47
CA GLU A 111 9.32 15.71 -30.03
C GLU A 111 9.91 15.80 -28.61
N GLY A 112 10.63 16.90 -28.31
CA GLY A 112 11.18 17.18 -26.98
C GLY A 112 10.11 17.26 -25.89
N PRO A 113 9.11 18.16 -26.02
CA PRO A 113 7.98 18.26 -25.11
C PRO A 113 7.25 16.93 -24.88
N ASN A 114 6.95 16.19 -25.95
CA ASN A 114 6.27 14.89 -25.83
C ASN A 114 7.09 13.87 -25.04
N ARG A 115 8.41 13.83 -25.26
CA ARG A 115 9.31 12.96 -24.50
C ARG A 115 9.39 13.39 -23.03
N ALA A 116 9.50 14.68 -22.75
CA ALA A 116 9.55 15.22 -21.39
C ALA A 116 8.26 14.95 -20.61
N MET A 117 7.10 15.16 -21.25
CA MET A 117 5.79 14.86 -20.67
C MET A 117 5.65 13.36 -20.36
N ARG A 118 6.01 12.47 -21.31
CA ARG A 118 5.97 11.01 -21.08
C ARG A 118 6.89 10.55 -19.95
N ALA A 119 8.12 11.08 -19.91
CA ALA A 119 9.06 10.75 -18.85
C ALA A 119 8.56 11.19 -17.47
N THR A 120 7.98 12.39 -17.38
CA THR A 120 7.43 12.92 -16.13
C THR A 120 6.18 12.17 -15.71
N TYR A 121 5.29 11.84 -16.66
CA TYR A 121 4.12 11.00 -16.41
C TYR A 121 4.51 9.65 -15.81
N GLN A 122 5.53 8.99 -16.38
CA GLN A 122 5.99 7.70 -15.83
C GLN A 122 6.55 7.85 -14.41
N ARG A 123 7.33 8.91 -14.13
CA ARG A 123 7.85 9.16 -12.77
C ARG A 123 6.73 9.41 -11.76
N GLU A 124 5.70 10.16 -12.15
CA GLU A 124 4.53 10.41 -11.31
C GLU A 124 3.77 9.11 -11.04
N LEU A 125 3.60 8.25 -12.05
CA LEU A 125 3.02 6.91 -11.87
C LEU A 125 3.85 6.05 -10.92
N ASP A 126 5.17 5.98 -11.12
CA ASP A 126 6.06 5.17 -10.28
C ASP A 126 6.00 5.65 -8.81
N ALA A 127 5.97 6.96 -8.58
CA ALA A 127 5.77 7.54 -7.25
C ALA A 127 4.38 7.19 -6.67
N MET A 128 3.35 7.20 -7.52
CA MET A 128 1.99 6.75 -7.19
C MET A 128 1.84 5.23 -7.04
N ASP A 129 2.82 4.42 -7.42
CA ASP A 129 2.79 2.97 -7.22
C ASP A 129 3.61 2.52 -6.00
N SER A 130 4.36 3.45 -5.39
CA SER A 130 5.10 3.20 -4.15
C SER A 130 4.24 2.52 -3.08
N ASN A 131 4.86 1.54 -2.39
CA ASN A 131 4.26 0.73 -1.32
C ASN A 131 3.12 -0.21 -1.73
N LEU A 132 2.61 -0.18 -2.98
CA LEU A 132 1.61 -1.15 -3.44
C LEU A 132 2.15 -2.58 -3.45
N ASN A 133 3.44 -2.73 -3.78
CA ASN A 133 4.14 -4.01 -3.72
C ASN A 133 4.10 -4.63 -2.32
N PHE A 134 4.23 -3.82 -1.27
CA PHE A 134 4.12 -4.31 0.11
C PHE A 134 2.72 -4.85 0.39
N LEU A 135 1.65 -4.12 0.01
CA LEU A 135 0.28 -4.60 0.21
C LEU A 135 0.02 -5.89 -0.59
N ALA A 136 0.53 -5.98 -1.82
CA ALA A 136 0.40 -7.16 -2.65
C ALA A 136 1.10 -8.38 -2.02
N SER A 137 2.33 -8.20 -1.52
CA SER A 137 3.05 -9.24 -0.78
C SER A 137 2.37 -9.59 0.54
N ALA A 138 1.96 -8.60 1.33
CA ALA A 138 1.26 -8.83 2.60
C ALA A 138 -0.04 -9.62 2.41
N GLY A 139 -0.83 -9.26 1.40
CA GLY A 139 -2.09 -9.96 1.09
C GLY A 139 -1.90 -11.37 0.54
N SER A 140 -0.81 -11.63 -0.19
CA SER A 140 -0.52 -12.97 -0.75
C SER A 140 0.20 -13.89 0.23
N VAL A 141 1.04 -13.35 1.11
CA VAL A 141 1.86 -14.15 2.06
C VAL A 141 1.13 -14.40 3.38
N SER A 142 0.23 -13.51 3.81
CA SER A 142 -0.49 -13.68 5.09
C SER A 142 -1.26 -15.00 5.24
N PRO A 143 -1.89 -15.58 4.18
CA PRO A 143 -2.59 -16.87 4.32
C PRO A 143 -1.61 -18.01 4.63
N TYR A 144 -0.41 -17.98 4.04
CA TYR A 144 0.62 -18.99 4.29
C TYR A 144 1.18 -18.88 5.71
N ILE A 145 1.35 -17.65 6.22
CA ILE A 145 1.75 -17.41 7.62
C ILE A 145 0.68 -17.96 8.59
N GLY A 146 -0.60 -17.74 8.29
CA GLY A 146 -1.71 -18.30 9.08
C GLY A 146 -1.72 -19.84 9.05
N LEU A 147 -1.62 -20.44 7.86
CA LEU A 147 -1.57 -21.89 7.70
C LEU A 147 -0.38 -22.52 8.44
N LEU A 148 0.78 -21.86 8.46
CA LEU A 148 1.92 -22.31 9.26
C LEU A 148 1.56 -22.40 10.75
N GLY A 149 0.85 -21.39 11.27
CA GLY A 149 0.38 -21.37 12.66
C GLY A 149 -0.55 -22.54 12.96
N THR A 150 -1.49 -22.82 12.05
CA THR A 150 -2.46 -23.90 12.24
C THR A 150 -1.78 -25.28 12.22
N VAL A 151 -0.86 -25.50 11.27
CA VAL A 151 -0.08 -26.75 11.18
C VAL A 151 0.78 -26.95 12.42
N TRP A 152 1.42 -25.87 12.90
CA TRP A 152 2.24 -25.93 14.11
C TRP A 152 1.42 -26.25 15.36
N GLY A 153 0.28 -25.58 15.56
CA GLY A 153 -0.61 -25.80 16.70
C GLY A 153 -1.11 -27.25 16.76
N ILE A 154 -1.56 -27.78 15.61
CA ILE A 154 -1.98 -29.19 15.50
C ILE A 154 -0.81 -30.13 15.80
N MET A 155 0.36 -29.92 15.21
CA MET A 155 1.55 -30.74 15.46
C MET A 155 1.94 -30.76 16.95
N HIS A 156 1.96 -29.59 17.60
CA HIS A 156 2.30 -29.49 19.01
C HIS A 156 1.30 -30.23 19.91
N SER A 157 0.01 -30.14 19.57
CA SER A 157 -1.06 -30.86 20.26
C SER A 157 -0.89 -32.38 20.17
N PHE A 158 -0.52 -32.91 18.99
CA PHE A 158 -0.26 -34.35 18.82
C PHE A 158 1.02 -34.83 19.52
N ILE A 159 2.08 -34.01 19.56
CA ILE A 159 3.30 -34.33 20.32
C ILE A 159 2.99 -34.41 21.82
N GLY A 160 2.16 -33.51 22.34
CA GLY A 160 1.73 -33.54 23.74
C GLY A 160 0.99 -34.83 24.15
N LEU A 161 0.28 -35.47 23.21
CA LEU A 161 -0.39 -36.75 23.46
C LEU A 161 0.56 -37.96 23.43
N SER A 162 1.67 -37.87 22.69
CA SER A 162 2.58 -39.02 22.48
C SER A 162 3.25 -39.54 23.76
N GLY A 163 3.26 -38.73 24.84
CA GLY A 163 3.75 -39.12 26.18
C GLY A 163 2.68 -39.66 27.13
N THR A 164 1.40 -39.70 26.74
CA THR A 164 0.27 -40.10 27.61
C THR A 164 -0.28 -41.47 27.20
N ALA A 165 -0.46 -42.38 28.16
CA ALA A 165 -0.90 -43.76 27.91
C ALA A 165 -2.36 -43.88 27.39
N GLN A 166 -3.17 -42.83 27.54
CA GLN A 166 -4.55 -42.75 27.07
C GLN A 166 -4.81 -41.40 26.39
N ALA A 167 -4.80 -41.41 25.05
CA ALA A 167 -5.21 -40.26 24.26
C ALA A 167 -6.73 -40.09 24.34
N THR A 168 -7.20 -39.00 24.95
CA THR A 168 -8.63 -38.63 24.97
C THR A 168 -8.84 -37.38 24.12
N LEU A 169 -9.97 -37.29 23.41
CA LEU A 169 -10.34 -36.12 22.58
C LEU A 169 -10.33 -34.80 23.38
N ALA A 170 -10.66 -34.86 24.67
CA ALA A 170 -10.61 -33.71 25.57
C ALA A 170 -9.18 -33.16 25.79
N ALA A 171 -8.14 -34.00 25.69
CA ALA A 171 -6.76 -33.59 25.89
C ALA A 171 -6.15 -32.84 24.69
N VAL A 172 -6.75 -32.98 23.49
CA VAL A 172 -6.30 -32.32 22.23
C VAL A 172 -7.17 -31.13 21.84
N ALA A 173 -8.39 -31.04 22.39
CA ALA A 173 -9.35 -30.00 22.07
C ALA A 173 -8.81 -28.56 22.24
N PRO A 174 -8.02 -28.23 23.29
CA PRO A 174 -7.48 -26.87 23.45
C PRO A 174 -6.53 -26.46 22.32
N GLY A 175 -5.54 -27.30 21.99
CA GLY A 175 -4.53 -26.94 20.99
C GLY A 175 -5.01 -27.02 19.53
N ILE A 176 -6.12 -27.71 19.25
CA ILE A 176 -6.84 -27.58 17.97
C ILE A 176 -7.69 -26.31 17.94
N ALA A 177 -8.26 -25.88 19.08
CA ALA A 177 -9.05 -24.65 19.14
C ALA A 177 -8.20 -23.37 19.01
N GLU A 178 -6.91 -23.44 19.34
CA GLU A 178 -5.94 -22.35 19.20
C GLU A 178 -5.30 -22.25 17.79
N ALA A 179 -5.39 -23.32 16.99
CA ALA A 179 -4.85 -23.44 15.65
C ALA A 179 -5.79 -22.85 14.60
#